data_AF-A0A8X6SKQ9-F1
#
_entry.id   AF-A0A8X6SKQ9-F1
#
_cell.length_a   1.000
_cell.length_b   1.000
_cell.length_c   1.000
_cell.angle_alpha   90.00
_cell.angle_beta   90.00
_cell.angle_gamma   90.00
#
_symmetry.space_group_name_H-M   'P 1'
#
loop_
_entity.id
_entity.type
_entity.pdbx_description
1 polymer ?
#
loop_
_entity_poly.entity_id
_entity_poly.type
_entity_poly.pdbx_seq_one_letter_code
_entity_poly.pdbx_strand_id
1 'polypeptide(L)'
;MLATELGLAPSDNLKIIELKDLITNCDRYDEEFVKDVLSVIVEERTATEKQIAAELEKKQKTVVVAQQREREFDLEKIKIQREMQKLSQAPVTSQQLENPKLELNRIIPRFNSKEDEMGLYLTIFECQAKFLNIPEKTWTAYLIGSLPPDIAQLIAREDEEDAQIYEKVKEMLLKRFRVTGDRFRQYFSQQKKNPDST
;
A
#
# COMPACT_ATOMS: atom_id res chain seq x y z
N MET A 1 -3.90 58.70 25.33
CA MET A 1 -3.06 58.36 26.50
C MET A 1 -2.41 59.61 27.07
N LEU A 2 -1.32 60.16 26.52
CA LEU A 2 -0.64 61.32 27.16
C LEU A 2 -1.55 62.53 27.47
N ALA A 3 -2.36 63.00 26.52
CA ALA A 3 -3.29 64.12 26.76
C ALA A 3 -4.34 63.78 27.83
N THR A 4 -4.81 62.53 27.86
CA THR A 4 -5.76 62.02 28.85
C THR A 4 -5.16 61.97 30.25
N GLU A 5 -3.88 61.58 30.38
CA GLU A 5 -3.12 61.59 31.64
C GLU A 5 -2.93 63.02 32.19
N LEU A 6 -2.83 64.01 31.30
CA LEU A 6 -2.81 65.42 31.67
C LEU A 6 -4.22 65.99 31.99
N GLY A 7 -5.26 65.16 31.92
CA GLY A 7 -6.66 65.57 32.16
C GLY A 7 -7.32 66.31 31.00
N LEU A 8 -6.71 66.26 29.81
CA LEU A 8 -7.25 66.85 28.59
C LEU A 8 -8.12 65.82 27.85
N ALA A 9 -9.21 66.28 27.24
CA ALA A 9 -10.08 65.47 26.39
C ALA A 9 -9.90 65.89 24.92
N PRO A 10 -8.85 65.41 24.23
CA PRO A 10 -8.66 65.73 22.82
C PRO A 10 -9.76 65.09 21.97
N SER A 11 -10.24 65.82 20.97
CA SER A 11 -11.12 65.27 19.92
C SER A 11 -10.34 64.36 18.97
N ASP A 12 -10.96 63.26 18.53
CA ASP A 12 -10.34 62.26 17.63
C ASP A 12 -9.90 62.82 16.26
N ASN A 13 -10.39 64.00 15.87
CA ASN A 13 -10.09 64.66 14.60
C ASN A 13 -8.96 65.70 14.68
N LEU A 14 -8.34 65.90 15.85
CA LEU A 14 -7.24 66.86 16.02
C LEU A 14 -6.02 66.41 15.21
N LYS A 15 -5.41 67.35 14.49
CA LYS A 15 -4.12 67.10 13.85
C LYS A 15 -3.04 66.96 14.92
N ILE A 16 -1.99 66.20 14.61
CA ILE A 16 -0.85 65.99 15.52
C ILE A 16 -0.26 67.32 16.02
N ILE A 17 -0.21 68.33 15.14
CA ILE A 17 0.31 69.66 15.47
C ILE A 17 -0.61 70.37 16.48
N GLU A 18 -1.91 70.34 16.25
CA GLU A 18 -2.92 70.95 17.15
C GLU A 18 -2.97 70.23 18.51
N LEU A 19 -2.79 68.90 18.51
CA LEU A 19 -2.71 68.09 19.74
C LEU A 19 -1.43 68.40 20.52
N LYS A 20 -0.29 68.56 19.82
CA LYS A 20 0.98 68.94 20.44
C LYS A 20 0.84 70.30 21.12
N ASP A 21 0.28 71.29 20.42
CA ASP A 21 0.08 72.64 20.95
C ASP A 21 -0.87 72.62 22.16
N LEU A 22 -1.92 71.80 22.12
CA LEU A 22 -2.86 71.63 23.24
C LEU A 22 -2.17 71.04 24.49
N ILE A 23 -1.26 70.09 24.31
CA ILE A 23 -0.52 69.45 25.40
C ILE A 23 0.51 70.40 26.00
N THR A 24 1.29 71.10 25.17
CA THR A 24 2.37 71.99 25.63
C THR A 24 1.84 73.26 26.31
N ASN A 25 0.64 73.73 25.95
CA ASN A 25 0.01 74.89 26.59
C ASN A 25 -0.82 74.55 27.84
N CYS A 26 -0.81 73.29 28.29
CA CYS A 26 -1.57 72.90 29.48
C CYS A 26 -0.87 73.34 30.77
N ASP A 27 -1.60 73.93 31.71
CA ASP A 27 -1.05 74.36 33.02
C ASP A 27 -0.45 73.21 33.86
N ARG A 28 -0.82 71.97 33.54
CA ARG A 28 -0.32 70.74 34.19
C ARG A 28 0.83 70.09 33.43
N TYR A 29 1.35 70.74 32.39
CA TYR A 29 2.46 70.24 31.61
C TYR A 29 3.74 70.24 32.46
N ASP A 30 4.35 69.07 32.57
CA ASP A 30 5.65 68.87 33.20
C ASP A 30 6.52 68.02 32.26
N GLU A 31 7.73 68.50 31.96
CA GLU A 31 8.58 67.90 30.93
C GLU A 31 9.11 66.52 31.35
N GLU A 32 9.45 66.33 32.63
CA GLU A 32 9.93 65.05 33.16
C GLU A 32 8.79 64.02 33.18
N PHE A 33 7.61 64.41 33.68
CA PHE A 33 6.42 63.57 33.68
C PHE A 33 6.00 63.15 32.26
N VAL A 34 5.95 64.09 31.31
CA VAL A 34 5.60 63.80 29.92
C VAL A 34 6.61 62.86 29.28
N LYS A 35 7.90 63.06 29.56
CA LYS A 35 8.97 62.18 29.07
C LYS A 35 8.84 60.76 29.62
N ASP A 36 8.53 60.61 30.89
CA ASP A 36 8.32 59.30 31.52
C ASP A 36 7.11 58.58 30.93
N VAL A 37 5.98 59.28 30.80
CA VAL A 37 4.76 58.73 30.18
C VAL A 37 5.01 58.34 28.72
N LEU A 38 5.75 59.15 27.96
CA LEU A 38 6.14 58.83 26.59
C LEU A 38 7.09 57.63 26.53
N SER A 39 8.03 57.50 27.46
CA SER A 39 8.93 56.34 27.53
C SER A 39 8.13 55.05 27.68
N VAL A 40 7.17 55.03 28.62
CA VAL A 40 6.29 53.87 28.83
C VAL A 40 5.46 53.56 27.58
N ILE A 41 4.88 54.57 26.92
CA ILE A 41 4.10 54.37 25.69
C ILE A 41 4.97 53.81 24.55
N VAL A 42 6.20 54.29 24.41
CA VAL A 42 7.15 53.79 23.40
C VAL A 42 7.56 52.36 23.71
N GLU A 43 7.84 52.04 24.98
CA GLU A 43 8.16 50.67 25.41
C GLU A 43 6.99 49.71 25.14
N GLU A 44 5.75 50.09 25.48
CA GLU A 44 4.56 49.27 25.24
C GLU A 44 4.31 49.04 23.74
N ARG A 45 4.44 50.09 22.91
CA ARG A 45 4.29 49.98 21.46
C ARG A 45 5.37 49.11 20.83
N THR A 46 6.62 49.33 21.22
CA THR A 46 7.74 48.52 20.69
C THR A 46 7.66 47.06 21.15
N ALA A 47 7.18 46.79 22.36
CA ALA A 47 6.94 45.43 22.84
C ALA A 47 5.82 44.74 22.02
N THR A 48 4.73 45.45 21.76
CA THR A 48 3.61 44.95 20.94
C THR A 48 4.04 44.69 19.51
N GLU A 49 4.77 45.61 18.88
CA GLU A 49 5.33 45.44 17.53
C GLU A 49 6.27 44.23 17.45
N LYS A 50 7.15 44.06 18.45
CA LYS A 50 8.03 42.88 18.54
C LYS A 50 7.23 41.58 18.69
N GLN A 51 6.16 41.58 19.47
CA GLN A 51 5.31 40.40 19.65
C GLN A 51 4.60 40.02 18.34
N ILE A 52 4.06 41.01 17.62
CA ILE A 52 3.44 40.81 16.30
C ILE A 52 4.47 40.27 15.30
N ALA A 53 5.67 40.86 15.26
CA ALA A 53 6.74 40.42 14.37
C ALA A 53 7.16 38.97 14.65
N ALA A 54 7.32 38.60 15.93
CA ALA A 54 7.67 37.24 16.33
C ALA A 54 6.55 36.22 15.98
N GLU A 55 5.28 36.61 16.14
CA GLU A 55 4.16 35.73 15.77
C GLU A 55 4.07 35.52 14.25
N LEU A 56 4.28 36.58 13.46
CA LEU A 56 4.34 36.50 12.00
C LEU A 56 5.48 35.60 11.53
N GLU A 57 6.67 35.75 12.12
CA GLU A 57 7.83 34.91 11.79
C GLU A 57 7.55 33.43 12.12
N LYS A 58 6.93 33.15 13.27
CA LYS A 58 6.55 31.78 13.67
C LYS A 58 5.51 31.19 12.71
N LYS A 59 4.50 31.96 12.31
CA LYS A 59 3.51 31.54 11.30
C LYS A 59 4.19 31.27 9.95
N GLN A 60 5.08 32.15 9.50
CA GLN A 60 5.80 31.98 8.24
C GLN A 60 6.70 30.74 8.24
N LYS A 61 7.46 30.49 9.32
CA LYS A 61 8.25 29.26 9.47
C LYS A 61 7.37 28.00 9.40
N THR A 62 6.20 28.02 10.03
CA THR A 62 5.27 26.89 10.03
C THR A 62 4.75 26.59 8.61
N VAL A 63 4.40 27.64 7.86
CA VAL A 63 3.95 27.51 6.47
C VAL A 63 5.06 26.96 5.57
N VAL A 64 6.30 27.45 5.72
CA VAL A 64 7.44 26.98 4.93
C VAL A 64 7.73 25.50 5.19
N VAL A 65 7.70 25.07 6.45
CA VAL A 65 7.89 23.66 6.83
C VAL A 65 6.77 22.79 6.26
N ALA A 66 5.51 23.23 6.35
CA ALA A 66 4.38 22.51 5.77
C ALA A 66 4.50 22.35 4.24
N GLN A 67 4.85 23.42 3.53
CA GLN A 67 5.09 23.39 2.09
C GLN A 67 6.27 22.49 1.70
N GLN A 68 7.33 22.47 2.51
CA GLN A 68 8.46 21.60 2.26
C GLN A 68 8.07 20.12 2.41
N ARG A 69 7.29 19.79 3.45
CA ARG A 69 6.76 18.44 3.64
C ARG A 69 5.83 18.00 2.51
N GLU A 70 5.01 18.91 1.99
CA GLU A 70 4.14 18.65 0.83
C GLU A 70 4.97 18.37 -0.43
N ARG A 71 6.00 19.18 -0.71
CA ARG A 71 6.93 18.94 -1.83
C ARG A 71 7.66 17.60 -1.70
N GLU A 72 8.08 17.23 -0.50
CA GLU A 72 8.72 15.93 -0.25
C GLU A 72 7.76 14.77 -0.53
N PHE A 73 6.50 14.88 -0.10
CA PHE A 73 5.47 13.88 -0.38
C PHE A 73 5.20 13.74 -1.88
N ASP A 74 5.09 14.85 -2.60
CA ASP A 74 4.90 14.84 -4.06
C ASP A 74 6.10 14.24 -4.80
N LEU A 75 7.33 14.55 -4.37
CA LEU A 75 8.54 13.95 -4.93
C LEU A 75 8.58 12.43 -4.71
N GLU A 76 8.22 11.96 -3.50
CA GLU A 76 8.17 10.53 -3.22
C GLU A 76 7.09 9.84 -4.05
N LYS A 77 5.92 10.46 -4.22
CA LYS A 77 4.86 9.96 -5.11
C LYS A 77 5.33 9.84 -6.56
N ILE A 78 6.03 10.84 -7.09
CA ILE A 78 6.61 10.80 -8.44
C ILE A 78 7.68 9.71 -8.53
N LYS A 79 8.50 9.53 -7.48
CA LYS A 79 9.53 8.51 -7.43
C LYS A 79 8.93 7.10 -7.47
N ILE A 80 7.91 6.84 -6.66
CA ILE A 80 7.15 5.58 -6.67
C ILE A 80 6.48 5.38 -8.03
N GLN A 81 5.82 6.38 -8.60
CA GLN A 81 5.21 6.28 -9.94
C GLN A 81 6.26 5.96 -11.01
N ARG A 82 7.43 6.60 -10.97
CA ARG A 82 8.53 6.32 -11.89
C ARG A 82 9.09 4.91 -11.68
N GLU A 83 9.18 4.45 -10.43
CA GLU A 83 9.62 3.09 -10.11
C GLU A 83 8.61 2.05 -10.62
N MET A 84 7.31 2.27 -10.41
CA MET A 84 6.25 1.46 -11.01
C MET A 84 6.29 1.48 -12.54
N GLN A 85 6.56 2.63 -13.14
CA GLN A 85 6.72 2.74 -14.60
C GLN A 85 7.99 2.06 -15.09
N LYS A 86 9.09 2.08 -14.33
CA LYS A 86 10.30 1.30 -14.66
C LYS A 86 10.05 -0.20 -14.53
N LEU A 87 9.28 -0.63 -13.53
CA LEU A 87 8.84 -2.02 -13.42
C LEU A 87 7.94 -2.42 -14.60
N SER A 88 7.14 -1.50 -15.15
CA SER A 88 6.31 -1.78 -16.33
C SER A 88 7.01 -1.61 -17.69
N GLN A 89 8.06 -0.79 -17.77
CA GLN A 89 8.83 -0.50 -18.99
C GLN A 89 10.20 -1.18 -19.05
N ALA A 90 10.61 -1.89 -18.00
CA ALA A 90 11.75 -2.79 -18.09
C ALA A 90 11.52 -3.70 -19.31
N PRO A 91 12.48 -3.82 -20.26
CA PRO A 91 12.39 -4.85 -21.26
C PRO A 91 12.19 -6.14 -20.50
N VAL A 92 11.12 -6.86 -20.85
CA VAL A 92 10.74 -8.12 -20.24
C VAL A 92 11.86 -9.12 -20.54
N THR A 93 12.97 -9.05 -19.79
CA THR A 93 13.82 -10.21 -19.56
C THR A 93 12.87 -11.17 -18.88
N SER A 94 12.39 -12.13 -19.67
CA SER A 94 11.21 -12.96 -19.44
C SER A 94 11.38 -13.97 -18.31
N GLN A 95 11.84 -13.54 -17.13
CA GLN A 95 12.10 -14.43 -15.99
C GLN A 95 11.36 -14.04 -14.71
N GLN A 96 10.52 -13.01 -14.74
CA GLN A 96 9.68 -12.68 -13.58
C GLN A 96 8.26 -12.28 -13.99
N LEU A 97 7.64 -13.11 -14.83
CA LEU A 97 6.28 -13.51 -14.44
C LEU A 97 6.47 -14.16 -13.07
N GLU A 98 5.79 -13.70 -12.02
CA GLU A 98 5.34 -14.61 -10.98
C GLU A 98 4.56 -15.71 -11.72
N ASN A 99 5.31 -16.69 -12.21
CA ASN A 99 4.80 -17.78 -13.00
C ASN A 99 4.02 -18.59 -11.98
N PRO A 100 2.68 -18.70 -12.07
CA PRO A 100 1.97 -19.67 -11.25
C PRO A 100 2.52 -21.08 -11.51
N LYS A 101 3.27 -21.28 -12.63
CA LYS A 101 4.04 -22.49 -12.97
C LYS A 101 5.15 -22.80 -11.96
N LEU A 102 5.84 -21.80 -11.43
CA LEU A 102 6.91 -21.99 -10.46
C LEU A 102 6.33 -22.28 -9.07
N GLU A 103 5.20 -21.65 -8.70
CA GLU A 103 4.53 -21.89 -7.42
C GLU A 103 3.80 -23.24 -7.41
N LEU A 104 3.01 -23.60 -8.42
CA LEU A 104 2.31 -24.90 -8.46
C LEU A 104 3.26 -26.09 -8.43
N ASN A 105 4.34 -26.07 -9.22
CA ASN A 105 5.31 -27.18 -9.24
C ASN A 105 6.09 -27.33 -7.92
N ARG A 106 6.12 -26.29 -7.07
CA ARG A 106 6.72 -26.36 -5.73
C ARG A 106 5.75 -26.91 -4.70
N ILE A 107 4.46 -26.64 -4.85
CA ILE A 107 3.45 -26.93 -3.83
C ILE A 107 2.71 -28.25 -4.12
N ILE A 108 2.50 -28.62 -5.38
CA ILE A 108 1.85 -29.87 -5.77
C ILE A 108 2.89 -31.00 -5.80
N PRO A 109 2.72 -32.06 -4.99
CA PRO A 109 3.57 -33.25 -5.09
C PRO A 109 3.52 -33.84 -6.50
N ARG A 110 4.62 -34.41 -6.99
CA ARG A 110 4.59 -35.11 -8.28
C ARG A 110 3.73 -36.36 -8.18
N PHE A 111 2.85 -36.57 -9.16
CA PHE A 111 2.05 -37.79 -9.22
C PHE A 111 2.92 -39.04 -9.44
N ASN A 112 2.72 -40.06 -8.59
CA ASN A 112 3.33 -41.38 -8.71
C ASN A 112 2.28 -42.39 -9.20
N SER A 113 2.41 -42.84 -10.45
CA SER A 113 1.47 -43.79 -11.07
C SER A 113 1.43 -45.19 -10.41
N LYS A 114 2.36 -45.51 -9.49
CA LYS A 114 2.39 -46.77 -8.76
C LYS A 114 1.66 -46.72 -7.42
N GLU A 115 1.66 -45.57 -6.76
CA GLU A 115 1.24 -45.41 -5.36
C GLU A 115 0.04 -44.45 -5.22
N ASP A 116 -0.07 -43.44 -6.08
CA ASP A 116 -1.07 -42.40 -5.94
C ASP A 116 -2.40 -42.75 -6.61
N GLU A 117 -3.48 -42.41 -5.94
CA GLU A 117 -4.82 -42.44 -6.51
C GLU A 117 -5.09 -41.18 -7.34
N MET A 118 -5.35 -41.36 -8.64
CA MET A 118 -5.56 -40.24 -9.58
C MET A 118 -6.68 -39.29 -9.16
N GLY A 119 -7.77 -39.81 -8.60
CA GLY A 119 -8.89 -38.96 -8.14
C GLY A 119 -8.50 -38.06 -6.96
N LEU A 120 -7.72 -38.59 -6.01
CA LEU A 120 -7.21 -37.81 -4.88
C LEU A 120 -6.22 -36.74 -5.36
N TYR A 121 -5.33 -37.11 -6.29
CA TYR A 121 -4.38 -36.19 -6.89
C TYR A 121 -5.07 -34.98 -7.56
N LEU A 122 -6.08 -35.24 -8.39
CA LEU A 122 -6.86 -34.20 -9.07
C LEU A 122 -7.58 -33.29 -8.06
N THR A 123 -8.11 -33.86 -6.97
CA THR A 123 -8.75 -33.07 -5.90
C THR A 123 -7.76 -32.11 -5.23
N ILE A 124 -6.55 -32.58 -4.92
CA ILE A 124 -5.48 -31.75 -4.34
C ILE A 124 -5.07 -30.65 -5.33
N PHE A 125 -4.92 -31.01 -6.61
CA PHE A 125 -4.61 -30.06 -7.68
C PHE A 125 -5.66 -28.94 -7.78
N GLU A 126 -6.95 -29.27 -7.81
CA GLU A 126 -8.05 -28.30 -7.90
C GLU A 126 -8.08 -27.36 -6.69
N CYS A 127 -7.90 -27.90 -5.48
CA CYS A 127 -7.83 -27.09 -4.27
C CYS A 127 -6.68 -26.08 -4.32
N GLN A 128 -5.50 -26.50 -4.79
CA GLN A 128 -4.31 -25.65 -4.94
C GLN A 128 -4.50 -24.59 -6.02
N ALA A 129 -5.02 -24.99 -7.18
CA ALA A 129 -5.27 -24.07 -8.29
C ALA A 129 -6.29 -22.99 -7.91
N LYS A 130 -7.35 -23.36 -7.15
CA LYS A 130 -8.32 -22.41 -6.60
C LYS A 130 -7.69 -21.50 -5.54
N PHE A 131 -6.89 -22.05 -4.61
CA PHE A 131 -6.21 -21.28 -3.58
C PHE A 131 -5.29 -20.21 -4.17
N LEU A 132 -4.60 -20.53 -5.27
CA LEU A 132 -3.71 -19.64 -6.00
C LEU A 132 -4.44 -18.76 -7.05
N ASN A 133 -5.78 -18.80 -7.12
CA ASN A 133 -6.60 -18.05 -8.08
C ASN A 133 -6.19 -18.24 -9.55
N ILE A 134 -5.81 -19.46 -9.92
CA ILE A 134 -5.34 -19.76 -11.27
C ILE A 134 -6.54 -19.82 -12.23
N PRO A 135 -6.50 -19.13 -13.39
CA PRO A 135 -7.60 -19.18 -14.35
C PRO A 135 -7.86 -20.60 -14.86
N GLU A 136 -9.10 -21.08 -14.79
CA GLU A 136 -9.50 -22.45 -15.18
C GLU A 136 -9.05 -22.84 -16.59
N LYS A 137 -9.09 -21.90 -17.53
CA LYS A 137 -8.59 -22.07 -18.92
C LYS A 137 -7.12 -22.49 -19.01
N THR A 138 -6.34 -22.32 -17.94
CA THR A 138 -4.92 -22.68 -17.89
C THR A 138 -4.66 -23.96 -17.08
N TRP A 139 -5.66 -24.50 -16.38
CA TRP A 139 -5.49 -25.65 -15.49
C TRP A 139 -4.96 -26.88 -16.22
N THR A 140 -5.43 -27.14 -17.44
CA THR A 140 -4.97 -28.29 -18.22
C THR A 140 -3.47 -28.26 -18.50
N ALA A 141 -2.93 -27.09 -18.86
CA ALA A 141 -1.50 -26.93 -19.08
C ALA A 141 -0.68 -27.12 -17.79
N TYR A 142 -1.20 -26.68 -16.65
CA TYR A 142 -0.58 -26.90 -15.34
C TYR A 142 -0.63 -28.37 -14.92
N LEU A 143 -1.76 -29.03 -15.13
CA LEU A 143 -1.93 -30.44 -14.84
C LEU A 143 -0.92 -31.27 -15.65
N ILE A 144 -0.82 -31.05 -16.97
CA ILE A 144 0.16 -31.73 -17.84
C ILE A 144 1.59 -31.56 -17.32
N GLY A 145 1.96 -30.35 -16.87
CA GLY A 145 3.31 -30.08 -16.34
C GLY A 145 3.62 -30.76 -15.01
N SER A 146 2.60 -31.11 -14.23
CA SER A 146 2.72 -31.78 -12.93
C SER A 146 2.74 -33.31 -13.02
N LEU A 147 2.27 -33.86 -14.15
CA LEU A 147 2.16 -35.29 -14.37
C LEU A 147 3.47 -35.89 -14.94
N PRO A 148 3.75 -37.17 -14.66
CA PRO A 148 4.78 -37.93 -15.36
C PRO A 148 4.64 -37.90 -16.89
N PRO A 149 5.75 -37.98 -17.65
CA PRO A 149 5.74 -37.86 -19.11
C PRO A 149 4.83 -38.87 -19.83
N ASP A 150 4.74 -40.09 -19.32
CA ASP A 150 3.89 -41.16 -19.86
C ASP A 150 2.40 -40.80 -19.79
N ILE A 151 1.97 -40.12 -18.73
CA ILE A 151 0.57 -39.68 -18.56
C ILE A 151 0.31 -38.41 -19.38
N ALA A 152 1.24 -37.47 -19.37
CA ALA A 152 1.16 -36.27 -20.21
C ALA A 152 0.99 -36.62 -21.70
N GLN A 153 1.70 -37.66 -22.17
CA GLN A 153 1.56 -38.18 -23.54
C GLN A 153 0.18 -38.79 -23.83
N LEU A 154 -0.53 -39.33 -22.84
CA LEU A 154 -1.90 -39.81 -23.04
C LEU A 154 -2.84 -38.65 -23.34
N ILE A 155 -2.68 -37.53 -22.63
CA ILE A 155 -3.49 -36.33 -22.83
C ILE A 155 -3.20 -35.73 -24.22
N ALA A 156 -1.94 -35.71 -24.66
CA ALA A 156 -1.55 -35.21 -25.97
C ALA A 156 -2.01 -36.07 -27.17
N ARG A 157 -2.55 -37.28 -26.92
CA ARG A 157 -3.10 -38.17 -27.96
C ARG A 157 -4.61 -38.05 -28.13
N GLU A 158 -5.29 -37.35 -27.23
CA GLU A 158 -6.70 -36.99 -27.39
C GLU A 158 -6.83 -35.83 -28.39
N ASP A 159 -8.04 -35.62 -28.93
CA ASP A 159 -8.31 -34.53 -29.86
C ASP A 159 -7.93 -33.16 -29.24
N GLU A 160 -7.34 -32.27 -30.04
CA GLU A 160 -6.75 -31.01 -29.56
C GLU A 160 -7.77 -30.11 -28.84
N GLU A 161 -9.03 -30.17 -29.28
CA GLU A 161 -10.15 -29.43 -28.67
C GLU A 161 -10.50 -29.98 -27.27
N ASP A 162 -10.51 -31.30 -27.10
CA ASP A 162 -10.81 -31.95 -25.82
C ASP A 162 -9.61 -31.91 -24.85
N ALA A 163 -8.38 -31.99 -25.37
CA ALA A 163 -7.14 -31.95 -24.60
C ALA A 163 -6.88 -30.59 -23.95
N GLN A 164 -7.60 -29.53 -24.35
CA GLN A 164 -7.55 -28.21 -23.70
C GLN A 164 -8.59 -28.06 -22.59
N ILE A 165 -9.66 -28.85 -22.61
CA ILE A 165 -10.78 -28.75 -21.65
C ILE A 165 -10.47 -29.58 -20.40
N TYR A 166 -10.28 -28.90 -19.26
CA TYR A 166 -9.91 -29.55 -18.00
C TYR A 166 -10.88 -30.68 -17.60
N GLU A 167 -12.19 -30.45 -17.69
CA GLU A 167 -13.20 -31.45 -17.32
C GLU A 167 -13.11 -32.73 -18.18
N LYS A 168 -12.82 -32.59 -19.48
CA LYS A 168 -12.63 -33.73 -20.40
C LYS A 168 -11.39 -34.52 -20.03
N VAL A 169 -10.29 -33.81 -19.77
CA VAL A 169 -9.02 -34.43 -19.33
C VAL A 169 -9.20 -35.14 -17.98
N LYS A 170 -9.90 -34.51 -17.04
CA LYS A 170 -10.25 -35.08 -15.73
C LYS A 170 -11.06 -36.37 -15.88
N GLU A 171 -12.13 -36.36 -16.66
CA GLU A 171 -12.96 -37.54 -16.93
C GLU A 171 -12.15 -38.68 -17.56
N MET A 172 -11.30 -38.35 -18.55
CA MET A 172 -10.44 -39.32 -19.21
C MET A 172 -9.43 -39.95 -18.23
N LEU A 173 -8.73 -39.12 -17.46
CA LEU A 173 -7.77 -39.59 -16.44
C LEU A 173 -8.48 -40.45 -15.38
N LEU A 174 -9.62 -40.01 -14.87
CA LEU A 174 -10.40 -40.81 -13.93
C LEU A 174 -10.81 -42.14 -14.53
N LYS A 175 -11.28 -42.19 -15.78
CA LYS A 175 -11.68 -43.44 -16.46
C LYS A 175 -10.51 -44.39 -16.67
N ARG A 176 -9.34 -43.88 -17.06
CA ARG A 176 -8.12 -44.68 -17.30
C ARG A 176 -7.52 -45.22 -16.01
N PHE A 177 -7.47 -44.39 -14.97
CA PHE A 177 -6.87 -44.72 -13.68
C PHE A 177 -7.88 -45.28 -12.66
N ARG A 178 -9.17 -45.41 -13.02
CA ARG A 178 -10.17 -46.18 -12.26
C ARG A 178 -9.73 -47.62 -12.00
N VAL A 179 -8.91 -48.19 -12.90
CA VAL A 179 -8.29 -49.51 -12.75
C VAL A 179 -7.30 -49.57 -11.57
N THR A 180 -6.79 -48.45 -11.06
CA THR A 180 -5.98 -48.43 -9.83
C THR A 180 -6.84 -48.76 -8.59
N GLY A 181 -8.15 -48.46 -8.60
CA GLY A 181 -9.10 -49.00 -7.62
C GLY A 181 -9.23 -50.53 -7.69
N ASP A 182 -9.12 -51.13 -8.88
CA ASP A 182 -9.02 -52.58 -9.03
C ASP A 182 -7.68 -53.13 -8.52
N ARG A 183 -6.60 -52.33 -8.44
CA ARG A 183 -5.36 -52.75 -7.75
C ARG A 183 -5.53 -52.83 -6.25
N PHE A 184 -6.33 -51.97 -5.60
CA PHE A 184 -6.72 -52.18 -4.21
C PHE A 184 -7.51 -53.49 -4.04
N ARG A 185 -8.37 -53.85 -5.00
CA ARG A 185 -8.99 -55.18 -5.03
C ARG A 185 -7.97 -56.30 -5.23
N GLN A 186 -6.92 -56.11 -6.05
CA GLN A 186 -5.83 -57.07 -6.20
C GLN A 186 -4.98 -57.19 -4.92
N TYR A 187 -4.67 -56.10 -4.24
CA TYR A 187 -4.00 -56.11 -2.92
C TYR A 187 -4.86 -56.82 -1.87
N PHE A 188 -6.17 -56.57 -1.84
CA PHE A 188 -7.10 -57.32 -0.99
C PHE A 188 -7.17 -58.81 -1.38
N SER A 189 -7.07 -59.13 -2.67
CA SER A 189 -7.08 -60.52 -3.16
C SER A 189 -5.78 -61.27 -2.86
N GLN A 190 -4.65 -60.55 -2.78
CA GLN A 190 -3.33 -61.09 -2.41
C GLN A 190 -3.11 -61.17 -0.90
N GLN A 191 -3.76 -60.31 -0.11
CA GLN A 191 -3.86 -60.46 1.36
C GLN A 191 -4.92 -61.49 1.73
N LYS A 192 -4.72 -62.76 1.35
CA LYS A 192 -5.38 -63.85 2.06
C LYS A 192 -4.71 -64.01 3.42
N LYS A 193 -5.51 -64.11 4.49
CA LYS A 193 -5.06 -64.38 5.86
C LYS A 193 -3.95 -65.42 5.87
N ASN A 194 -2.81 -65.10 6.48
CA ASN A 194 -1.88 -66.14 6.93
C ASN A 194 -2.66 -67.11 7.83
N PRO A 195 -2.58 -68.44 7.61
CA PRO A 195 -3.26 -69.42 8.44
C PRO A 195 -2.57 -69.65 9.81
N ASP A 196 -1.82 -68.68 10.34
CA ASP A 196 -1.10 -68.83 11.60
C ASP A 196 -1.26 -67.59 12.50
N SER A 197 -2.44 -67.45 13.08
CA SER A 197 -2.54 -66.88 14.43
C SER A 197 -3.38 -67.86 15.24
N THR A 198 -2.69 -68.87 15.77
CA THR A 198 -3.10 -69.61 16.98
C THR A 198 -3.01 -68.67 18.17
#